data_AF-A0A371QV66-F1
#
_entry.id   AF-A0A371QV66-F1
#
_cell.length_a   1.000
_cell.length_b   1.000
_cell.length_c   1.000
_cell.angle_alpha   90.00
_cell.angle_beta   90.00
_cell.angle_gamma   90.00
#
_symmetry.space_group_name_H-M   'P 1'
#
loop_
_entity.id
_entity.type
_entity.pdbx_description
1 polymer ?
#
loop_
_entity_poly.entity_id
_entity_poly.type
_entity_poly.pdbx_seq_one_letter_code
_entity_poly.pdbx_strand_id
1 'polypeptide(L)'
;MSADLGALAQEALRVAVESVLGKLKEGKRLSTEDIFLLYLATISRELDEIRKEIAETNQRINETNKRIDEVNRRIDETNQRIDSVVQELNRRIDETNRRIDAITQELGRRIDETNKRIDGIYALLLDIQKLLMEIAKKS
;
A
#
# COMPACT_ATOMS: atom_id res chain seq x y z
N MET A 1 10.17 47.15 -0.30
CA MET A 1 10.22 48.13 0.81
C MET A 1 10.42 47.47 2.17
N SER A 2 9.67 46.41 2.56
CA SER A 2 9.81 45.78 3.89
C SER A 2 11.14 45.04 4.11
N ALA A 3 11.67 44.38 3.07
CA ALA A 3 12.96 43.67 3.15
C ALA A 3 14.15 44.61 3.44
N ASP A 4 14.09 45.82 2.89
CA ASP A 4 15.13 46.84 3.00
C ASP A 4 15.13 47.48 4.41
N LEU A 5 13.95 47.68 4.98
CA LEU A 5 13.79 48.17 6.35
C LEU A 5 14.28 47.15 7.40
N GLY A 6 14.06 45.85 7.15
CA GLY A 6 14.49 44.78 8.06
C GLY A 6 16.01 44.65 8.15
N ALA A 7 16.70 44.69 7.00
CA ALA A 7 18.16 44.67 6.95
C ALA A 7 18.76 45.92 7.63
N LEU A 8 18.17 47.09 7.39
CA LEU A 8 18.60 48.34 8.03
C LEU A 8 18.42 48.29 9.56
N ALA A 9 17.32 47.72 10.04
CA ALA A 9 17.05 47.56 11.47
C ALA A 9 17.99 46.55 12.15
N GLN A 10 18.30 45.43 11.49
CA GLN A 10 19.29 44.46 11.98
C GLN A 10 20.68 45.08 12.09
N GLU A 11 21.08 45.85 11.08
CA GLU A 11 22.38 46.52 11.10
C GLU A 11 22.44 47.60 12.18
N ALA A 12 21.39 48.40 12.35
CA ALA A 12 21.29 49.36 13.44
C ALA A 12 21.37 48.69 14.82
N LEU A 13 20.69 47.55 15.00
CA LEU A 13 20.75 46.78 16.24
C LEU A 13 22.16 46.21 16.47
N ARG A 14 22.83 45.69 15.44
CA ARG A 14 24.20 45.19 15.52
C ARG A 14 25.16 46.28 16.00
N VAL A 15 25.13 47.45 15.38
CA VAL A 15 25.98 48.59 15.73
C VAL A 15 25.70 49.07 17.15
N ALA A 16 24.42 49.14 17.55
CA ALA A 16 24.04 49.52 18.91
C ALA A 16 24.57 48.52 19.96
N VAL A 17 24.45 47.22 19.70
CA VAL A 17 24.98 46.16 20.57
C VAL A 17 26.50 46.20 20.67
N GLU A 18 27.21 46.45 19.56
CA GLU A 18 28.67 46.60 19.57
C GLU A 18 29.12 47.77 20.46
N SER A 19 28.39 48.88 20.44
CA SER A 19 28.62 50.00 21.35
C SER A 19 28.42 49.62 22.81
N VAL A 20 27.34 48.89 23.13
CA VAL A 20 27.06 48.37 24.48
C VAL A 20 28.17 47.44 24.96
N LEU A 21 28.64 46.52 24.10
CA LEU A 21 29.74 45.61 24.40
C LEU A 21 31.06 46.37 24.62
N GLY A 22 31.28 47.48 23.91
CA GLY A 22 32.41 48.38 24.15
C GLY A 22 32.39 49.00 25.55
N LYS A 23 31.24 49.56 25.96
CA LYS A 23 31.06 50.10 27.32
C LYS A 23 31.33 49.02 28.39
N LEU A 24 30.82 47.81 28.17
CA LEU A 24 31.01 46.69 29.09
C LEU A 24 32.49 46.31 29.24
N LYS A 25 33.23 46.23 28.12
CA LYS A 25 34.68 45.92 28.11
C LYS A 25 35.50 46.99 28.83
N GLU A 26 35.10 48.25 28.72
CA GLU A 26 35.73 49.38 29.42
C GLU A 26 35.35 49.45 30.91
N GLY A 27 34.50 48.54 31.41
CA GLY A 27 34.05 48.53 32.81
C GLY A 27 33.03 49.62 33.15
N LYS A 28 32.40 50.24 32.14
CA LYS A 28 31.37 51.27 32.34
C LYS A 28 30.06 50.61 32.79
N ARG A 29 29.30 51.30 33.64
CA ARG A 29 27.94 50.87 34.00
C ARG A 29 27.03 50.95 32.77
N LEU A 30 26.30 49.87 32.52
CA LEU A 30 25.27 49.82 31.49
C LEU A 30 24.01 50.55 31.96
N SER A 31 23.38 51.30 31.06
CA SER A 31 22.06 51.88 31.30
C SER A 31 20.94 50.84 31.13
N THR A 32 19.70 51.24 31.43
CA THR A 32 18.54 50.37 31.20
C THR A 32 18.33 50.12 29.70
N GLU A 33 18.57 51.13 28.87
CA GLU A 33 18.56 51.03 27.40
C GLU A 33 19.62 50.06 26.88
N ASP A 34 20.84 50.10 27.45
CA ASP A 34 21.91 49.17 27.09
C ASP A 34 21.48 47.71 27.39
N ILE A 35 20.83 47.48 28.53
CA ILE A 35 20.28 46.17 28.90
C ILE A 35 19.15 45.74 27.94
N PHE A 36 18.23 46.65 27.59
CA PHE A 36 17.17 46.38 26.61
C PHE A 36 17.72 46.02 25.23
N LEU A 37 18.77 46.71 24.76
CA LEU A 37 19.43 46.40 23.49
C LEU A 37 20.01 44.98 23.48
N LEU A 38 20.61 44.54 24.60
CA LEU A 38 21.11 43.17 24.73
C LEU A 38 19.98 42.13 24.69
N TYR A 39 18.87 42.37 25.38
CA TYR A 39 17.71 41.48 25.30
C TYR A 39 17.12 41.43 23.89
N LEU A 40 16.97 42.59 23.24
CA LEU A 40 16.45 42.66 21.88
C LEU A 40 17.36 41.91 20.88
N ALA A 41 18.67 42.01 21.05
CA ALA A 41 19.64 41.28 20.25
C ALA A 41 19.53 39.76 20.42
N THR A 42 19.40 39.29 21.66
CA THR A 42 19.21 37.87 21.98
C THR A 42 17.91 37.34 21.38
N ILE A 43 16.80 38.04 21.58
CA ILE A 43 15.49 37.67 21.01
C ILE A 43 15.54 37.66 19.48
N SER A 44 16.16 38.67 18.85
CA SER A 44 16.29 38.73 17.40
C SER A 44 17.04 37.52 16.85
N ARG A 45 18.10 37.09 17.55
CA ARG A 45 18.89 35.92 17.17
C ARG A 45 18.09 34.63 17.31
N GLU A 46 17.39 34.44 18.44
CA GLU A 46 16.53 33.26 18.65
C GLU A 46 15.43 33.16 17.59
N LEU A 47 14.82 34.30 17.21
CA LEU A 47 13.83 34.34 16.14
C LEU A 47 14.42 33.93 14.78
N ASP A 48 15.66 34.31 14.48
CA ASP A 48 16.35 33.89 13.25
C ASP A 48 16.69 32.40 13.25
N GLU A 49 17.08 31.84 14.40
CA GLU A 49 17.31 30.40 14.59
C GLU A 49 16.00 29.62 14.41
N ILE A 50 14.91 30.04 15.06
CA ILE A 50 13.57 29.44 14.89
C ILE A 50 13.11 29.50 13.43
N ARG A 51 13.32 30.62 12.73
CA ARG A 51 12.98 30.75 11.30
C ARG A 51 13.72 29.72 10.44
N LYS A 52 14.99 29.45 10.74
CA LYS A 52 15.77 28.42 10.04
C LYS A 52 15.25 27.02 10.34
N GLU A 53 15.00 26.69 11.60
CA GLU A 53 14.43 25.39 11.99
C GLU A 53 13.06 25.13 11.35
N ILE A 54 12.21 26.16 11.26
CA ILE A 54 10.92 26.08 10.55
C ILE A 54 11.15 25.79 9.06
N ALA A 55 12.10 26.47 8.42
CA ALA A 55 12.41 26.25 7.01
C ALA A 55 12.89 24.81 6.74
N GLU A 56 13.78 24.29 7.58
CA GLU A 56 14.26 22.91 7.52
C GLU A 56 13.14 21.90 7.77
N THR A 57 12.28 22.17 8.76
CA THR A 57 11.12 21.32 9.05
C THR A 57 10.16 21.29 7.86
N ASN A 58 9.89 22.43 7.23
CA ASN A 58 9.07 22.49 6.02
C ASN A 58 9.68 21.71 4.86
N GLN A 59 11.01 21.73 4.68
CA GLN A 59 11.69 20.91 3.68
C GLN A 59 11.50 19.41 3.96
N ARG A 60 11.66 18.97 5.22
CA ARG A 60 11.43 17.58 5.64
C ARG A 60 9.99 17.13 5.45
N ILE A 61 9.02 18.01 5.72
CA ILE A 61 7.59 17.76 5.46
C ILE A 61 7.35 17.56 3.96
N ASN A 62 7.91 18.44 3.11
CA ASN A 62 7.76 18.32 1.67
C ASN A 62 8.37 17.02 1.12
N GLU A 63 9.53 16.61 1.62
CA GLU A 63 10.14 15.32 1.26
C GLU A 63 9.28 14.14 1.73
N THR A 64 8.75 14.22 2.94
CA THR A 64 7.84 13.19 3.49
C THR A 64 6.58 13.07 2.65
N ASN A 65 5.97 14.18 2.24
CA ASN A 65 4.80 14.18 1.36
C ASN A 65 5.11 13.52 0.01
N LYS A 66 6.25 13.83 -0.62
CA LYS A 66 6.68 13.16 -1.85
C LYS A 66 6.83 11.64 -1.68
N ARG A 67 7.37 11.20 -0.54
CA ARG A 67 7.50 9.77 -0.21
C ARG A 67 6.14 9.11 -0.02
N ILE A 68 5.18 9.81 0.61
CA ILE A 68 3.80 9.33 0.75
C ILE A 68 3.13 9.18 -0.61
N ASP A 69 3.25 10.18 -1.49
CA ASP A 69 2.69 10.12 -2.85
C ASP A 69 3.24 8.93 -3.63
N GLU A 70 4.54 8.66 -3.53
CA GLU A 70 5.18 7.53 -4.19
C GLU A 70 4.71 6.18 -3.62
N VAL A 71 4.55 6.08 -2.29
CA VAL A 71 3.98 4.89 -1.65
C VAL A 71 2.55 4.65 -2.12
N ASN A 72 1.73 5.70 -2.22
CA ASN A 72 0.36 5.60 -2.71
C ASN A 72 0.30 5.06 -4.15
N ARG A 73 1.15 5.56 -5.05
CA ARG A 73 1.24 5.02 -6.42
C ARG A 73 1.59 3.53 -6.44
N ARG A 74 2.57 3.12 -5.64
CA ARG A 74 2.96 1.70 -5.54
C ARG A 74 1.84 0.82 -4.98
N ILE A 75 1.03 1.34 -4.06
CA ILE A 75 -0.16 0.66 -3.56
C ILE A 75 -1.18 0.50 -4.69
N ASP A 76 -1.46 1.55 -5.45
CA ASP A 76 -2.41 1.50 -6.57
C ASP A 76 -1.97 0.49 -7.64
N GLU A 77 -0.70 0.49 -8.03
CA GLU A 77 -0.14 -0.51 -8.95
C GLU A 77 -0.25 -1.94 -8.40
N THR A 78 -0.01 -2.12 -7.10
CA THR A 78 -0.14 -3.43 -6.45
C THR A 78 -1.58 -3.91 -6.46
N ASN A 79 -2.54 -3.02 -6.18
CA ASN A 79 -3.97 -3.34 -6.24
C ASN A 79 -4.39 -3.75 -7.65
N GLN A 80 -3.98 -3.02 -8.69
CA GLN A 80 -4.27 -3.38 -10.09
C GLN A 80 -3.71 -4.77 -10.47
N ARG A 81 -2.50 -5.09 -9.99
CA ARG A 81 -1.90 -6.42 -10.21
C ARG A 81 -2.70 -7.52 -9.50
N ILE A 82 -3.15 -7.26 -8.26
CA ILE A 82 -3.99 -8.20 -7.50
C ILE A 82 -5.31 -8.43 -8.25
N ASP A 83 -5.99 -7.38 -8.69
CA ASP A 83 -7.25 -7.49 -9.43
C ASP A 83 -7.07 -8.31 -10.71
N SER A 84 -5.98 -8.09 -11.44
CA SER A 84 -5.64 -8.85 -12.66
C SER A 84 -5.43 -10.33 -12.36
N VAL A 85 -4.71 -10.66 -11.29
CA VAL A 85 -4.48 -12.05 -10.86
C VAL A 85 -5.78 -12.71 -10.42
N VAL A 86 -6.63 -12.01 -9.67
CA VAL A 86 -7.95 -12.53 -9.24
C VAL A 86 -8.83 -12.83 -10.45
N GLN A 87 -8.90 -11.93 -11.43
CA GLN A 87 -9.66 -12.16 -12.66
C GLN A 87 -9.15 -13.38 -13.42
N GLU A 88 -7.84 -13.52 -13.56
CA GLU A 88 -7.24 -14.67 -14.27
C GLU A 88 -7.49 -15.99 -13.54
N LEU A 89 -7.37 -16.00 -12.21
CA LEU A 89 -7.67 -17.18 -11.40
C LEU A 89 -9.14 -17.58 -11.52
N ASN A 90 -10.06 -16.61 -11.47
CA ASN A 90 -11.49 -16.89 -11.65
C ASN A 90 -11.77 -17.52 -13.03
N ARG A 91 -11.17 -16.99 -14.11
CA ARG A 91 -11.30 -17.59 -15.45
C ARG A 91 -10.80 -19.02 -15.50
N ARG A 92 -9.64 -19.30 -14.89
CA ARG A 92 -9.06 -20.65 -14.83
C ARG A 92 -9.90 -21.61 -14.00
N ILE A 93 -10.50 -21.13 -12.91
CA ILE A 93 -11.44 -21.91 -12.09
C ILE A 93 -12.69 -22.24 -12.89
N ASP A 94 -13.28 -21.26 -13.58
CA ASP A 94 -14.46 -21.48 -14.43
C ASP A 94 -14.19 -22.49 -15.56
N GLU A 95 -13.03 -22.39 -16.21
CA GLU A 95 -12.61 -23.35 -17.24
C GLU A 95 -12.43 -24.76 -16.65
N THR A 96 -11.79 -24.86 -15.48
CA THR A 96 -11.59 -26.12 -14.78
C THR A 96 -12.93 -26.75 -14.41
N ASN A 97 -13.87 -25.97 -13.88
CA ASN A 97 -15.22 -26.43 -13.55
C ASN A 97 -15.95 -26.96 -14.80
N ARG A 98 -15.91 -26.23 -15.93
CA ARG A 98 -16.49 -26.71 -17.19
C ARG A 98 -15.90 -28.03 -17.66
N ARG A 99 -14.58 -28.21 -17.52
CA ARG A 99 -13.91 -29.47 -17.86
C ARG A 99 -14.35 -30.61 -16.93
N ILE A 100 -14.48 -30.34 -15.63
CA ILE A 100 -14.99 -31.31 -14.65
C ILE A 100 -16.44 -31.70 -14.98
N ASP A 101 -17.30 -30.74 -15.31
CA ASP A 101 -18.69 -31.01 -15.69
C ASP A 101 -18.76 -31.89 -16.93
N ALA A 102 -17.97 -31.57 -17.96
CA ALA A 102 -17.90 -32.36 -19.18
C ALA A 102 -17.42 -33.80 -18.93
N ILE A 103 -16.38 -33.97 -18.11
CA ILE A 103 -15.87 -35.30 -17.73
C ILE A 103 -16.94 -36.07 -16.93
N THR A 104 -17.61 -35.40 -15.99
CA THR A 104 -18.67 -36.01 -15.18
C THR A 104 -19.82 -36.50 -16.06
N GLN A 105 -20.26 -35.69 -17.02
CA GLN A 105 -21.31 -36.08 -17.97
C GLN A 105 -20.90 -37.27 -18.87
N GLU A 106 -19.68 -37.23 -19.40
CA GLU A 106 -19.16 -38.32 -20.25
C GLU A 106 -19.02 -39.63 -19.47
N LEU A 107 -18.48 -39.57 -18.25
CA LEU A 107 -18.40 -40.74 -17.37
C LEU A 107 -19.79 -41.28 -17.02
N GLY A 108 -20.74 -40.40 -16.73
CA GLY A 108 -22.14 -40.78 -16.50
C GLY A 108 -22.72 -41.55 -17.68
N ARG A 109 -22.55 -41.05 -18.90
CA ARG A 109 -22.98 -41.74 -20.13
C ARG A 109 -22.34 -43.12 -20.29
N ARG A 110 -21.02 -43.23 -20.08
CA ARG A 110 -20.30 -44.50 -20.20
C ARG A 110 -20.73 -45.52 -19.14
N ILE A 111 -21.04 -45.06 -17.94
CA ILE A 111 -21.59 -45.88 -16.86
C ILE A 111 -22.98 -46.38 -17.27
N ASP A 112 -23.86 -45.50 -17.75
CA ASP A 112 -25.21 -45.87 -18.21
C ASP A 112 -25.17 -46.91 -19.35
N GLU A 113 -24.26 -46.73 -20.31
CA GLU A 113 -24.07 -47.69 -21.41
C GLU A 113 -23.54 -49.03 -20.89
N THR A 114 -22.58 -49.01 -19.95
CA THR A 114 -22.06 -50.23 -19.33
C THR A 114 -23.15 -50.96 -18.56
N ASN A 115 -23.99 -50.25 -17.81
CA ASN A 115 -25.14 -50.82 -17.10
C ASN A 115 -26.12 -51.49 -18.06
N LYS A 116 -26.47 -50.84 -19.19
CA LYS A 116 -27.34 -51.46 -20.22
C LYS A 116 -26.74 -52.74 -20.79
N ARG A 117 -25.43 -52.78 -21.03
CA ARG A 117 -24.75 -53.99 -21.51
C ARG A 117 -24.79 -55.11 -20.46
N ILE A 118 -24.61 -54.76 -19.19
CA ILE A 118 -24.73 -55.70 -18.06
C ILE A 118 -26.16 -56.25 -17.96
N ASP A 119 -27.18 -55.39 -18.04
CA ASP A 119 -28.59 -55.81 -18.04
C ASP A 119 -28.90 -56.79 -19.19
N GLY A 120 -28.37 -56.51 -20.39
CA GLY A 120 -28.50 -57.41 -21.54
C GLY A 120 -27.83 -58.77 -21.32
N ILE A 121 -26.65 -58.80 -20.67
CA ILE A 121 -25.98 -60.06 -20.31
C ILE A 121 -26.82 -60.83 -19.27
N TYR A 122 -27.35 -60.16 -18.25
CA TYR A 122 -28.24 -60.79 -17.26
C TYR A 122 -29.47 -61.43 -17.91
N ALA A 123 -30.10 -60.74 -18.86
CA ALA A 123 -31.25 -61.27 -19.60
C ALA A 123 -30.89 -62.55 -20.39
N LEU A 124 -29.77 -62.52 -21.14
CA LEU A 124 -29.30 -63.69 -21.89
C LEU A 124 -28.97 -64.88 -20.98
N LEU A 125 -28.35 -64.63 -19.82
CA LEU A 125 -28.05 -65.67 -18.84
C LEU A 125 -29.32 -66.32 -18.27
N LEU A 126 -30.36 -65.53 -17.99
CA LEU A 126 -31.65 -66.04 -17.54
C LEU A 126 -32.31 -66.92 -18.61
N ASP A 127 -32.23 -66.54 -19.87
CA ASP A 127 -32.81 -67.32 -20.97
C ASP A 127 -32.05 -68.63 -21.20
N ILE A 128 -30.71 -68.61 -21.13
CA ILE A 128 -29.89 -69.83 -21.15
C ILE A 128 -30.26 -70.75 -19.98
N GLN A 129 -30.41 -70.21 -18.76
CA GLN A 129 -30.79 -70.99 -17.59
C GLN A 129 -32.15 -71.68 -17.77
N LYS A 130 -33.15 -70.99 -18.36
CA LYS A 130 -34.45 -71.58 -18.69
C LYS A 130 -34.33 -72.73 -19.69
N LEU A 131 -33.59 -72.54 -20.78
CA LEU A 131 -33.37 -73.57 -21.80
C LEU A 131 -32.71 -74.82 -21.20
N LEU A 132 -31.69 -74.65 -20.36
CA LEU A 132 -31.05 -75.76 -19.67
C LEU A 132 -32.01 -76.53 -18.76
N MET A 133 -32.90 -75.83 -18.03
CA MET A 133 -33.94 -76.48 -17.23
C MET A 133 -34.94 -77.28 -18.09
N GLU A 134 -35.30 -76.78 -19.26
CA GLU A 134 -36.19 -77.49 -20.18
C GLU A 134 -35.54 -78.75 -20.76
N ILE A 135 -34.27 -78.67 -21.15
CA ILE A 135 -33.50 -79.84 -21.64
C ILE A 135 -33.39 -80.89 -20.53
N ALA A 136 -33.07 -80.47 -19.30
CA ALA A 136 -32.95 -81.37 -18.15
C ALA A 136 -34.27 -82.07 -17.80
N LYS A 137 -35.43 -81.45 -18.06
CA LYS A 137 -36.75 -82.08 -17.85
C LYS A 137 -37.14 -83.09 -18.93
N LYS A 138 -36.56 -82.99 -20.13
CA LYS A 138 -36.85 -83.87 -21.28
C LYS A 138 -35.91 -85.08 -21.35
N SER A 139 -34.83 -85.07 -20.58
CA SER A 139 -33.82 -86.14 -20.47
C SER A 139 -34.21 -87.10 -19.35
#